data_AF-A0A534V667-F1
#
_entry.id   AF-A0A534V667-F1
#
_cell.length_a   1.000
_cell.length_b   1.000
_cell.length_c   1.000
_cell.angle_alpha   90.00
_cell.angle_beta   90.00
_cell.angle_gamma   90.00
#
_symmetry.space_group_name_H-M   'P 1'
#
loop_
_entity.id
_entity.type
_entity.pdbx_description
1 polymer ?
#
loop_
_entity_poly.entity_id
_entity_poly.type
_entity_poly.pdbx_seq_one_letter_code
_entity_poly.pdbx_strand_id
1 'polypeptide(L)'
;MKQNSLKRRVLFVAFLLALFAYDSARGQLPSGVVARFYYDEQGRVIRQEKDTNGNGKIDLWIYYNKEGSVERVEKDVNFDGKPDIWIFYEGGKPKRQEVSSKQDGRINTWLYFNDREEIERKEVDTKGDGKPHLWEFYQNRELLRKEEDTKGDSGVGRITHFLEGKISRIEEDTKGNRKMDTFSYFENGQLVRKEVDRKHTGRIDLWGYYEEAQLVRQEEDLNGDGRPNRMLYFRNGEVVLREEDSRAQGRIDLVEAFSHGQLVKRLMDSKGSGKLDTLYLFKDGSLIREEKDTDGDGYFDLRIFYENEQVVRNEADTNRDRRVDVWAFYKDGKLVRQDEDLNFNGRISARYYFKDGTVIKEEKVADEEPWMPSESFSSVQEELNRMMSEVPGSRLAKRIAINKEP
;
A
#
# COMPACT_ATOMS: atom_id res chain seq x y z
N MET A 1 12.68 33.94 16.24
CA MET A 1 13.91 34.28 15.48
C MET A 1 14.44 33.01 14.84
N LYS A 2 14.82 33.09 13.55
CA LYS A 2 15.38 32.03 12.67
C LYS A 2 14.35 31.01 12.16
N GLN A 3 13.55 31.36 11.12
CA GLN A 3 13.88 31.22 9.69
C GLN A 3 14.55 29.88 9.35
N ASN A 4 13.75 28.92 8.86
CA ASN A 4 14.22 27.86 7.98
C ASN A 4 13.33 27.86 6.72
N SER A 5 13.74 28.70 5.77
CA SER A 5 13.21 28.78 4.42
C SER A 5 13.65 27.56 3.62
N LEU A 6 12.82 26.51 3.60
CA LEU A 6 13.01 25.41 2.67
C LEU A 6 12.43 25.82 1.31
N LYS A 7 13.36 26.02 0.38
CA LYS A 7 13.20 26.47 -1.00
C LYS A 7 11.98 25.81 -1.68
N ARG A 8 10.85 26.53 -1.75
CA ARG A 8 9.86 26.30 -2.81
C ARG A 8 10.52 26.73 -4.11
N ARG A 9 10.97 25.76 -4.91
CA ARG A 9 11.18 25.96 -6.34
C ARG A 9 9.79 26.10 -6.96
N VAL A 10 9.16 27.25 -6.78
CA VAL A 10 8.09 27.68 -7.68
C VAL A 10 8.78 27.91 -9.01
N LEU A 11 8.44 27.09 -9.99
CA LEU A 11 8.82 27.32 -11.38
C LEU A 11 8.23 28.70 -11.74
N PHE A 12 9.04 29.75 -11.66
CA PHE A 12 8.73 31.04 -12.26
C PHE A 12 8.74 30.82 -13.77
N VAL A 13 7.64 30.30 -14.34
CA VAL A 13 7.32 30.62 -15.72
C VAL A 13 6.92 32.08 -15.66
N ALA A 14 7.88 32.94 -15.98
CA ALA A 14 7.66 34.36 -16.08
C ALA A 14 6.44 34.58 -16.98
N PHE A 15 5.34 35.00 -16.36
CA PHE A 15 4.29 35.69 -17.06
C PHE A 15 4.93 36.98 -17.55
N LEU A 16 5.43 36.99 -18.79
CA LEU A 16 5.81 38.21 -19.50
C LEU A 16 4.52 38.93 -19.89
N LEU A 17 3.78 39.39 -18.87
CA LEU A 17 2.56 40.20 -18.95
C LEU A 17 2.91 41.67 -19.23
N ALA A 18 3.88 41.90 -20.09
CA ALA A 18 4.33 43.25 -20.46
C ALA A 18 4.28 43.40 -21.98
N LEU A 19 3.09 43.28 -22.57
CA LEU A 19 2.87 43.70 -23.96
C LEU A 19 1.74 44.73 -24.12
N PHE A 20 1.17 45.24 -23.02
CA PHE A 20 0.19 46.33 -23.06
C PHE A 20 0.66 47.58 -22.31
N ALA A 21 1.90 48.01 -22.52
CA ALA A 21 2.23 49.43 -22.40
C ALA A 21 2.37 49.99 -23.81
N TYR A 22 1.24 50.12 -24.51
CA TYR A 22 1.15 51.14 -25.55
C TYR A 22 1.09 52.46 -24.79
N ASP A 23 2.27 53.03 -24.51
CA ASP A 23 2.35 54.39 -23.97
C ASP A 23 1.90 55.33 -25.09
N SER A 24 0.59 55.55 -25.16
CA SER A 24 -0.09 56.42 -26.12
C SER A 24 0.35 57.88 -26.00
N ALA A 25 1.25 58.20 -25.06
CA ALA A 25 1.80 59.54 -24.84
C ALA A 25 3.03 59.89 -25.69
N ARG A 26 3.69 58.95 -26.39
CA ARG A 26 4.83 59.25 -27.29
C ARG A 26 4.79 58.41 -28.56
N GLY A 27 4.26 58.99 -29.63
CA GLY A 27 4.20 58.41 -30.98
C GLY A 27 5.55 58.28 -31.67
N GLN A 28 6.52 57.59 -31.06
CA GLN A 28 7.77 57.22 -31.70
C GLN A 28 8.28 55.89 -31.14
N LEU A 29 8.27 54.87 -32.01
CA LEU A 29 8.98 53.62 -31.75
C LEU A 29 10.46 53.96 -31.48
N PRO A 30 11.15 53.24 -30.57
CA PRO A 30 12.59 53.40 -30.37
C PRO A 30 13.31 53.32 -31.70
N SER A 31 14.32 54.17 -31.92
CA SER A 31 15.13 54.15 -33.14
C SER A 31 15.78 52.77 -33.31
N GLY A 32 15.25 51.97 -34.24
CA GLY A 32 15.69 50.59 -34.49
C GLY A 32 14.56 49.56 -34.52
N VAL A 33 13.40 49.82 -33.90
CA VAL A 33 12.27 48.88 -33.95
C VAL A 33 11.57 48.98 -35.30
N VAL A 34 11.71 47.95 -36.12
CA VAL A 34 11.03 47.86 -37.42
C VAL A 34 9.76 47.04 -37.23
N ALA A 35 8.60 47.66 -37.50
CA ALA A 35 7.31 46.98 -37.48
C ALA A 35 6.69 46.92 -38.88
N ARG A 36 6.14 45.77 -39.26
CA ARG A 36 5.38 45.58 -40.50
C ARG A 36 3.96 45.15 -40.18
N PHE A 37 2.97 45.75 -40.86
CA PHE A 37 1.56 45.44 -40.70
C PHE A 37 1.02 44.83 -41.98
N TYR A 38 0.19 43.80 -41.82
CA TYR A 38 -0.50 43.11 -42.90
C TYR A 38 -1.99 43.25 -42.69
N TYR A 39 -2.71 43.56 -43.76
CA TYR A 39 -4.13 43.88 -43.73
C TYR A 39 -4.94 42.91 -44.59
N ASP A 40 -6.20 42.69 -44.25
CA ASP A 40 -7.16 42.02 -45.14
C ASP A 40 -7.72 42.96 -46.22
N GLU A 41 -8.58 42.43 -47.09
CA GLU A 41 -9.25 43.19 -48.16
C GLU A 41 -10.12 44.35 -47.65
N GLN A 42 -10.54 44.31 -46.38
CA GLN A 42 -11.32 45.36 -45.73
C GLN A 42 -10.44 46.38 -44.98
N GLY A 43 -9.11 46.25 -45.04
CA GLY A 43 -8.17 47.14 -44.38
C GLY A 43 -8.00 46.89 -42.88
N ARG A 44 -8.46 45.76 -42.36
CA ARG A 44 -8.25 45.36 -40.95
C ARG A 44 -6.90 44.68 -40.81
N VAL A 45 -6.17 44.94 -39.72
CA VAL A 45 -4.88 44.29 -39.44
C VAL A 45 -5.12 42.80 -39.16
N ILE A 46 -4.45 41.93 -39.91
CA ILE A 46 -4.47 40.46 -39.70
C ILE A 46 -3.16 39.94 -39.11
N ARG A 47 -2.05 40.68 -39.29
CA ARG A 47 -0.75 40.31 -38.74
C ARG A 47 0.14 41.52 -38.51
N GLN A 48 0.91 41.51 -37.43
CA GLN A 48 1.99 42.43 -37.14
C GLN A 48 3.29 41.67 -36.93
N GLU A 49 4.38 42.13 -37.53
CA GLU A 49 5.74 41.63 -37.33
C GLU A 49 6.59 42.73 -36.70
N LYS A 50 7.42 42.42 -35.70
CA LYS A 50 8.38 43.36 -35.10
C LYS A 50 9.77 42.74 -34.99
N ASP A 51 10.76 43.53 -35.37
CA ASP A 51 12.16 43.36 -34.98
C ASP A 51 12.37 44.25 -33.75
N THR A 52 12.40 43.65 -32.56
CA THR A 52 12.47 44.38 -31.29
C THR A 52 13.90 44.67 -30.86
N ASN A 53 14.90 43.97 -31.41
CA ASN A 53 16.32 44.17 -31.10
C ASN A 53 17.10 44.93 -32.20
N GLY A 54 16.49 45.16 -33.36
CA GLY A 54 17.06 45.88 -34.50
C GLY A 54 18.11 45.09 -35.29
N ASN A 55 18.13 43.75 -35.21
CA ASN A 55 19.13 42.92 -35.88
C ASN A 55 18.78 42.56 -37.33
N GLY A 56 17.62 43.02 -37.83
CA GLY A 56 17.12 42.79 -39.17
C GLY A 56 16.32 41.49 -39.33
N LYS A 57 16.16 40.69 -38.28
CA LYS A 57 15.27 39.53 -38.22
C LYS A 57 14.05 39.86 -37.37
N ILE A 58 12.87 39.43 -37.80
CA ILE A 58 11.66 39.54 -36.99
C ILE A 58 11.79 38.61 -35.79
N ASP A 59 11.38 39.08 -34.61
CA ASP A 59 11.41 38.30 -33.37
C ASP A 59 10.06 38.27 -32.63
N LEU A 60 9.07 39.01 -33.14
CA LEU A 60 7.70 38.99 -32.63
C LEU A 60 6.70 39.01 -33.79
N TRP A 61 5.78 38.05 -33.79
CA TRP A 61 4.65 37.99 -34.69
C TRP A 61 3.36 38.04 -33.87
N ILE A 62 2.39 38.87 -34.28
CA ILE A 62 1.07 38.97 -33.66
C ILE A 62 0.05 38.75 -34.76
N TYR A 63 -0.90 37.85 -34.54
CA TYR A 63 -1.97 37.51 -35.47
C TYR A 63 -3.30 37.94 -34.85
N TYR A 64 -4.20 38.45 -35.69
CA TYR A 64 -5.51 38.94 -35.28
C TYR A 64 -6.62 38.17 -35.99
N ASN A 65 -7.70 37.87 -35.26
CA ASN A 65 -8.89 37.27 -35.83
C ASN A 65 -9.73 38.29 -36.63
N LYS A 66 -10.85 37.84 -37.21
CA LYS A 66 -11.74 38.69 -38.03
C LYS A 66 -12.37 39.84 -37.25
N GLU A 67 -12.47 39.71 -35.93
CA GLU A 67 -12.98 40.71 -35.00
C GLU A 67 -11.89 41.70 -34.55
N GLY A 68 -10.64 41.53 -35.00
CA GLY A 68 -9.50 42.38 -34.64
C GLY A 68 -8.91 42.09 -33.24
N SER A 69 -9.34 41.01 -32.60
CA SER A 69 -8.76 40.53 -31.35
C SER A 69 -7.52 39.68 -31.63
N VAL A 70 -6.54 39.70 -30.72
CA VAL A 70 -5.35 38.84 -30.85
C VAL A 70 -5.79 37.38 -30.80
N GLU A 71 -5.40 36.59 -31.80
CA GLU A 71 -5.63 35.14 -31.84
C GLU A 71 -4.36 34.36 -31.50
N ARG A 72 -3.19 34.89 -31.86
CA ARG A 72 -1.90 34.22 -31.67
C ARG A 72 -0.75 35.21 -31.57
N VAL A 73 0.20 34.94 -30.70
CA VAL A 73 1.49 35.64 -30.62
C VAL A 73 2.61 34.61 -30.75
N GLU A 74 3.63 34.90 -31.54
CA GLU A 74 4.85 34.11 -31.65
C GLU A 74 6.04 34.97 -31.27
N LYS A 75 6.98 34.42 -30.51
CA LYS A 75 8.15 35.14 -30.03
C LYS A 75 9.40 34.30 -30.17
N ASP A 76 10.41 34.86 -30.82
CA ASP A 76 11.78 34.37 -30.84
C ASP A 76 12.54 35.04 -29.68
N VAL A 77 13.02 34.24 -28.73
CA VAL A 77 13.67 34.73 -27.51
C VAL A 77 15.19 34.78 -27.68
N ASN A 78 15.75 33.86 -28.47
CA ASN A 78 17.19 33.80 -28.72
C ASN A 78 17.63 34.61 -29.97
N PHE A 79 16.67 35.16 -30.71
CA PHE A 79 16.84 35.97 -31.92
C PHE A 79 17.52 35.24 -33.09
N ASP A 80 17.37 33.92 -33.18
CA ASP A 80 17.94 33.11 -34.24
C ASP A 80 17.15 33.17 -35.58
N GLY A 81 15.93 33.72 -35.53
CA GLY A 81 14.96 33.84 -36.62
C GLY A 81 13.85 32.78 -36.59
N LYS A 82 13.80 31.92 -35.56
CA LYS A 82 12.75 30.93 -35.34
C LYS A 82 12.01 31.25 -34.03
N PRO A 83 10.68 31.23 -34.02
CA PRO A 83 9.97 31.43 -32.77
C PRO A 83 10.29 30.33 -31.74
N ASP A 84 10.36 30.71 -30.47
CA ASP A 84 10.56 29.84 -29.31
C ASP A 84 9.27 29.65 -28.51
N ILE A 85 8.34 30.61 -28.61
CA ILE A 85 7.09 30.65 -27.83
C ILE A 85 5.94 30.97 -28.77
N TRP A 86 4.85 30.22 -28.66
CA TRP A 86 3.57 30.50 -29.31
C TRP A 86 2.49 30.63 -28.24
N ILE A 87 1.70 31.69 -28.26
CA ILE A 87 0.59 31.91 -27.32
C ILE A 87 -0.68 32.04 -28.14
N PHE A 88 -1.70 31.25 -27.82
CA PHE A 88 -3.00 31.24 -28.48
C PHE A 88 -4.03 31.86 -27.55
N TYR A 89 -4.82 32.78 -28.09
CA TYR A 89 -5.82 33.55 -27.37
C TYR A 89 -7.23 33.22 -27.85
N GLU A 90 -8.18 33.19 -26.92
CA GLU A 90 -9.61 33.04 -27.19
C GLU A 90 -10.38 34.01 -26.29
N GLY A 91 -11.29 34.80 -26.86
CA GLY A 91 -12.03 35.82 -26.09
C GLY A 91 -11.13 36.84 -25.38
N GLY A 92 -9.95 37.13 -25.96
CA GLY A 92 -8.96 38.05 -25.38
C GLY A 92 -8.11 37.48 -24.24
N LYS A 93 -8.30 36.20 -23.87
CA LYS A 93 -7.55 35.53 -22.81
C LYS A 93 -6.64 34.44 -23.38
N PRO A 94 -5.44 34.21 -22.81
CA PRO A 94 -4.60 33.10 -23.22
C PRO A 94 -5.30 31.77 -22.91
N LYS A 95 -5.28 30.83 -23.85
CA LYS A 95 -5.81 29.47 -23.68
C LYS A 95 -4.74 28.40 -23.78
N ARG A 96 -3.75 28.62 -24.64
CA ARG A 96 -2.63 27.68 -24.83
C ARG A 96 -1.33 28.44 -25.04
N GLN A 97 -0.25 27.96 -24.47
CA GLN A 97 1.10 28.39 -24.80
C GLN A 97 1.96 27.18 -25.14
N GLU A 98 2.69 27.25 -26.24
CA GLU A 98 3.63 26.23 -26.70
C GLU A 98 5.04 26.80 -26.61
N VAL A 99 5.99 26.00 -26.13
CA VAL A 99 7.35 26.47 -25.82
C VAL A 99 8.39 25.48 -26.34
N SER A 100 9.37 26.00 -27.08
CA SER A 100 10.66 25.35 -27.30
C SER A 100 11.58 25.68 -26.12
N SER A 101 11.58 24.83 -25.09
CA SER A 101 12.36 25.12 -23.87
C SER A 101 13.87 25.14 -24.10
N LYS A 102 14.34 24.56 -25.21
CA LYS A 102 15.75 24.54 -25.62
C LYS A 102 16.09 25.62 -26.66
N GLN A 103 15.10 26.40 -27.08
CA GLN A 103 15.24 27.45 -28.09
C GLN A 103 15.85 26.96 -29.40
N ASP A 104 15.36 25.81 -29.89
CA ASP A 104 15.79 25.18 -31.15
C ASP A 104 14.66 25.15 -32.20
N GLY A 105 13.56 25.85 -31.91
CA GLY A 105 12.32 25.86 -32.69
C GLY A 105 11.47 24.58 -32.56
N ARG A 106 11.89 23.59 -31.75
CA ARG A 106 11.08 22.39 -31.49
C ARG A 106 10.32 22.54 -30.18
N ILE A 107 8.99 22.52 -30.28
CA ILE A 107 8.11 22.58 -29.12
C ILE A 107 8.30 21.31 -28.28
N ASN A 108 8.47 21.49 -26.98
CA ASN A 108 8.53 20.38 -26.02
C ASN A 108 7.69 20.62 -24.76
N THR A 109 7.03 21.77 -24.64
CA THR A 109 6.18 22.10 -23.50
C THR A 109 4.92 22.80 -23.98
N TRP A 110 3.78 22.35 -23.49
CA TRP A 110 2.47 22.94 -23.73
C TRP A 110 1.84 23.33 -22.40
N LEU A 111 1.33 24.55 -22.30
CA LEU A 111 0.62 25.08 -21.13
C LEU A 111 -0.82 25.39 -21.54
N TYR A 112 -1.77 25.03 -20.70
CA TYR A 112 -3.20 25.30 -20.89
C TYR A 112 -3.71 26.12 -19.73
N PHE A 113 -4.53 27.13 -20.04
CA PHE A 113 -5.00 28.12 -19.08
C PHE A 113 -6.51 28.07 -18.91
N ASN A 114 -6.97 28.18 -17.66
CA ASN A 114 -8.38 28.30 -17.33
C ASN A 114 -8.90 29.74 -17.56
N ASP A 115 -10.19 29.98 -17.30
CA ASP A 115 -10.81 31.29 -17.49
C ASP A 115 -10.32 32.40 -16.54
N ARG A 116 -9.58 32.02 -15.49
CA ARG A 116 -8.87 32.93 -14.56
C ARG A 116 -7.42 33.18 -14.99
N GLU A 117 -7.03 32.71 -16.18
CA GLU A 117 -5.68 32.84 -16.75
C GLU A 117 -4.61 32.12 -15.90
N GLU A 118 -5.04 31.11 -15.15
CA GLU A 118 -4.16 30.25 -14.36
C GLU A 118 -3.89 28.97 -15.14
N ILE A 119 -2.66 28.44 -15.04
CA ILE A 119 -2.33 27.15 -15.64
C ILE A 119 -3.21 26.08 -14.98
N GLU A 120 -3.96 25.34 -15.78
CA GLU A 120 -4.74 24.17 -15.34
C GLU A 120 -4.06 22.86 -15.77
N ARG A 121 -3.28 22.89 -16.85
CA ARG A 121 -2.54 21.73 -17.34
C ARG A 121 -1.23 22.15 -17.99
N LYS A 122 -0.18 21.37 -17.75
CA LYS A 122 1.11 21.48 -18.42
C LYS A 122 1.51 20.11 -18.95
N GLU A 123 1.95 20.07 -20.19
CA GLU A 123 2.41 18.85 -20.86
C GLU A 123 3.87 19.04 -21.27
N VAL A 124 4.68 18.00 -21.12
CA VAL A 124 6.12 18.04 -21.43
C VAL A 124 6.53 16.82 -22.21
N ASP A 125 7.13 17.03 -23.38
CA ASP A 125 7.86 16.00 -24.12
C ASP A 125 9.25 15.83 -23.49
N THR A 126 9.36 14.83 -22.62
CA THR A 126 10.62 14.54 -21.90
C THR A 126 11.62 13.74 -22.75
N LYS A 127 11.21 13.18 -23.90
CA LYS A 127 12.04 12.33 -24.76
C LYS A 127 12.42 12.96 -26.09
N GLY A 128 11.77 14.06 -26.48
CA GLY A 128 12.04 14.80 -27.72
C GLY A 128 11.50 14.11 -28.97
N ASP A 129 10.48 13.25 -28.85
CA ASP A 129 9.86 12.53 -29.98
C ASP A 129 8.65 13.27 -30.56
N GLY A 130 8.34 14.47 -30.04
CA GLY A 130 7.21 15.29 -30.44
C GLY A 130 5.91 14.97 -29.70
N LYS A 131 5.93 14.09 -28.70
CA LYS A 131 4.76 13.74 -27.88
C LYS A 131 5.01 14.02 -26.40
N PRO A 132 4.00 14.51 -25.66
CA PRO A 132 4.13 14.66 -24.22
C PRO A 132 4.23 13.30 -23.53
N HIS A 133 5.02 13.26 -22.47
CA HIS A 133 5.26 12.10 -21.60
C HIS A 133 4.99 12.40 -20.13
N LEU A 134 4.77 13.66 -19.81
CA LEU A 134 4.52 14.19 -18.48
C LEU A 134 3.36 15.17 -18.59
N TRP A 135 2.32 14.93 -17.82
CA TRP A 135 1.18 15.83 -17.68
C TRP A 135 1.05 16.25 -16.23
N GLU A 136 1.08 17.55 -15.96
CA GLU A 136 0.87 18.15 -14.65
C GLU A 136 -0.47 18.87 -14.67
N PHE A 137 -1.33 18.60 -13.70
CA PHE A 137 -2.65 19.21 -13.57
C PHE A 137 -2.71 20.06 -12.32
N TYR A 138 -3.26 21.26 -12.44
CA TYR A 138 -3.26 22.27 -11.41
C TYR A 138 -4.68 22.72 -11.09
N GLN A 139 -4.95 23.00 -9.81
CA GLN A 139 -6.18 23.60 -9.34
C GLN A 139 -5.85 24.66 -8.30
N ASN A 140 -6.42 25.87 -8.45
CA ASN A 140 -6.12 27.00 -7.56
C ASN A 140 -4.61 27.28 -7.39
N ARG A 141 -3.84 27.11 -8.49
CA ARG A 141 -2.37 27.23 -8.55
C ARG A 141 -1.58 26.18 -7.76
N GLU A 142 -2.24 25.14 -7.25
CA GLU A 142 -1.61 24.01 -6.60
C GLU A 142 -1.57 22.80 -7.54
N LEU A 143 -0.48 22.03 -7.50
CA LEU A 143 -0.38 20.79 -8.26
C LEU A 143 -1.34 19.77 -7.64
N LEU A 144 -2.31 19.31 -8.43
CA LEU A 144 -3.32 18.33 -8.00
C LEU A 144 -2.85 16.91 -8.31
N ARG A 145 -2.35 16.69 -9.52
CA ARG A 145 -1.85 15.39 -9.98
C ARG A 145 -0.80 15.53 -11.06
N LYS A 146 0.02 14.50 -11.17
CA LYS A 146 1.06 14.33 -12.20
C LYS A 146 0.89 12.96 -12.83
N GLU A 147 0.80 12.90 -14.16
CA GLU A 147 0.72 11.67 -14.94
C GLU A 147 2.00 11.52 -15.76
N GLU A 148 2.54 10.29 -15.83
CA GLU A 148 3.83 10.00 -16.47
C GLU A 148 3.73 8.76 -17.35
N ASP A 149 4.16 8.87 -18.60
CA ASP A 149 4.46 7.72 -19.46
C ASP A 149 5.85 7.16 -19.10
N THR A 150 5.85 6.27 -18.12
CA THR A 150 7.06 5.62 -17.60
C THR A 150 7.69 4.62 -18.57
N LYS A 151 6.97 4.16 -19.59
CA LYS A 151 7.40 3.05 -20.47
C LYS A 151 7.65 3.47 -21.93
N GLY A 152 7.18 4.64 -22.34
CA GLY A 152 7.28 5.13 -23.71
C GLY A 152 6.34 4.46 -24.70
N ASP A 153 5.25 3.87 -24.21
CA ASP A 153 4.24 3.21 -25.03
C ASP A 153 3.00 4.10 -25.29
N SER A 154 3.16 5.41 -25.02
CA SER A 154 2.09 6.41 -25.06
C SER A 154 0.96 6.16 -24.04
N GLY A 155 1.15 5.25 -23.08
CA GLY A 155 0.26 5.01 -21.95
C GLY A 155 0.74 5.71 -20.69
N VAL A 156 -0.19 6.18 -19.85
CA VAL A 156 0.16 6.67 -18.52
C VAL A 156 0.51 5.46 -17.66
N GLY A 157 1.78 5.34 -17.29
CA GLY A 157 2.28 4.25 -16.44
C GLY A 157 2.30 4.61 -14.94
N ARG A 158 2.23 5.90 -14.60
CA ARG A 158 2.19 6.37 -13.21
C ARG A 158 1.33 7.62 -13.07
N ILE A 159 0.51 7.66 -12.02
CA ILE A 159 -0.25 8.83 -11.59
C ILE A 159 0.14 9.15 -10.15
N THR A 160 0.61 10.36 -9.88
CA THR A 160 0.92 10.86 -8.53
C THR A 160 -0.09 11.94 -8.16
N HIS A 161 -0.83 11.72 -7.08
CA HIS A 161 -1.78 12.67 -6.52
C HIS A 161 -1.16 13.44 -5.36
N PHE A 162 -1.56 14.70 -5.25
CA PHE A 162 -1.09 15.61 -4.21
C PHE A 162 -2.26 16.16 -3.41
N LEU A 163 -2.06 16.33 -2.11
CA LEU A 163 -2.95 17.01 -1.19
C LEU A 163 -2.11 17.96 -0.33
N GLU A 164 -2.47 19.24 -0.30
CA GLU A 164 -1.70 20.29 0.42
C GLU A 164 -0.20 20.32 0.05
N GLY A 165 0.11 20.04 -1.21
CA GLY A 165 1.48 20.00 -1.73
C GLY A 165 2.31 18.77 -1.33
N LYS A 166 1.73 17.80 -0.61
CA LYS A 166 2.35 16.51 -0.28
C LYS A 166 1.74 15.40 -1.14
N ILE A 167 2.50 14.34 -1.39
CA ILE A 167 1.97 13.15 -2.06
C ILE A 167 0.91 12.51 -1.15
N SER A 168 -0.27 12.23 -1.69
CA SER A 168 -1.34 11.50 -1.02
C SER A 168 -1.52 10.09 -1.58
N ARG A 169 -1.31 9.90 -2.89
CA ARG A 169 -1.45 8.61 -3.56
C ARG A 169 -0.55 8.52 -4.78
N ILE A 170 -0.03 7.32 -5.05
CA ILE A 170 0.62 6.96 -6.31
C ILE A 170 -0.10 5.74 -6.88
N GLU A 171 -0.45 5.79 -8.16
CA GLU A 171 -0.98 4.67 -8.94
C GLU A 171 0.05 4.29 -10.01
N GLU A 172 0.28 2.99 -10.22
CA GLU A 172 1.25 2.49 -11.18
C GLU A 172 0.67 1.31 -11.99
N ASP A 173 0.90 1.35 -13.30
CA ASP A 173 0.70 0.22 -14.23
C ASP A 173 2.04 -0.50 -14.38
N THR A 174 2.29 -1.45 -13.49
CA THR A 174 3.57 -2.16 -13.42
C THR A 174 3.75 -3.11 -14.60
N LYS A 175 2.67 -3.54 -15.27
CA LYS A 175 2.72 -4.44 -16.44
C LYS A 175 2.69 -3.76 -17.81
N GLY A 176 2.22 -2.53 -17.92
CA GLY A 176 2.14 -1.79 -19.18
C GLY A 176 0.92 -2.22 -20.00
N ASN A 177 -0.17 -2.61 -19.33
CA ASN A 177 -1.41 -3.02 -20.00
C ASN A 177 -2.49 -1.91 -19.96
N ARG A 178 -2.10 -0.70 -19.58
CA ARG A 178 -2.93 0.50 -19.41
C ARG A 178 -3.97 0.38 -18.30
N LYS A 179 -3.76 -0.52 -17.34
CA LYS A 179 -4.56 -0.63 -16.13
C LYS A 179 -3.62 -0.51 -14.93
N MET A 180 -3.94 0.43 -14.04
CA MET A 180 -3.21 0.57 -12.79
C MET A 180 -3.43 -0.69 -11.94
N ASP A 181 -2.34 -1.27 -11.47
CA ASP A 181 -2.34 -2.52 -10.70
C ASP A 181 -1.70 -2.35 -9.30
N THR A 182 -1.03 -1.22 -9.06
CA THR A 182 -0.38 -0.92 -7.79
C THR A 182 -0.81 0.46 -7.30
N PHE A 183 -1.25 0.55 -6.05
CA PHE A 183 -1.71 1.79 -5.43
C PHE A 183 -1.02 2.00 -4.08
N SER A 184 -0.27 3.08 -3.95
CA SER A 184 0.45 3.44 -2.72
C SER A 184 -0.18 4.69 -2.09
N TYR A 185 -0.47 4.66 -0.79
CA TYR A 185 -1.15 5.72 -0.04
C TYR A 185 -0.21 6.30 1.01
N PHE A 186 -0.21 7.63 1.12
CA PHE A 186 0.71 8.37 1.96
C PHE A 186 -0.04 9.28 2.93
N GLU A 187 0.42 9.28 4.18
CA GLU A 187 -0.02 10.23 5.20
C GLU A 187 1.20 10.97 5.73
N ASN A 188 1.12 12.31 5.79
CA ASN A 188 2.23 13.16 6.23
C ASN A 188 3.58 12.90 5.52
N GLY A 189 3.54 12.37 4.28
CA GLY A 189 4.73 12.03 3.48
C GLY A 189 5.31 10.64 3.76
N GLN A 190 4.69 9.84 4.63
CA GLN A 190 5.07 8.45 4.91
C GLN A 190 4.11 7.50 4.21
N LEU A 191 4.64 6.41 3.63
CA LEU A 191 3.83 5.32 3.09
C LEU A 191 3.09 4.65 4.26
N VAL A 192 1.77 4.57 4.19
CA VAL A 192 0.94 3.91 5.21
C VAL A 192 0.24 2.66 4.69
N ARG A 193 0.00 2.59 3.37
CA ARG A 193 -0.70 1.48 2.74
C ARG A 193 -0.27 1.27 1.30
N LYS A 194 -0.16 0.02 0.88
CA LYS A 194 0.07 -0.37 -0.51
C LYS A 194 -0.90 -1.47 -0.92
N GLU A 195 -1.57 -1.30 -2.05
CA GLU A 195 -2.50 -2.27 -2.62
C GLU A 195 -1.95 -2.77 -3.95
N VAL A 196 -2.08 -4.06 -4.23
CA VAL A 196 -1.58 -4.69 -5.46
C VAL A 196 -2.59 -5.70 -6.00
N ASP A 197 -2.92 -5.58 -7.29
CA ASP A 197 -3.57 -6.61 -8.11
C ASP A 197 -2.49 -7.48 -8.78
N ARG A 198 -1.95 -8.44 -8.02
CA ARG A 198 -0.90 -9.36 -8.47
C ARG A 198 -1.41 -10.30 -9.56
N LYS A 199 -2.71 -10.63 -9.51
CA LYS A 199 -3.37 -11.58 -10.43
C LYS A 199 -3.87 -10.91 -11.72
N HIS A 200 -3.84 -9.57 -11.80
CA HIS A 200 -4.27 -8.75 -12.93
C HIS A 200 -5.73 -8.95 -13.32
N THR A 201 -6.57 -9.15 -12.32
CA THR A 201 -8.02 -9.40 -12.50
C THR A 201 -8.85 -8.11 -12.53
N GLY A 202 -8.21 -6.96 -12.25
CA GLY A 202 -8.87 -5.69 -11.96
C GLY A 202 -9.35 -5.59 -10.51
N ARG A 203 -8.95 -6.52 -9.64
CA ARG A 203 -9.29 -6.54 -8.21
C ARG A 203 -8.01 -6.67 -7.41
N ILE A 204 -7.88 -5.87 -6.35
CA ILE A 204 -6.75 -5.99 -5.43
C ILE A 204 -6.81 -7.36 -4.75
N ASP A 205 -5.65 -8.02 -4.64
CA ASP A 205 -5.51 -9.29 -3.93
C ASP A 205 -4.41 -9.27 -2.84
N LEU A 206 -3.77 -8.12 -2.66
CA LEU A 206 -2.73 -7.90 -1.66
C LEU A 206 -2.82 -6.48 -1.09
N TRP A 207 -2.86 -6.38 0.23
CA TRP A 207 -2.78 -5.14 0.97
C TRP A 207 -1.60 -5.20 1.95
N GLY A 208 -0.72 -4.21 1.91
CA GLY A 208 0.36 -4.02 2.88
C GLY A 208 0.16 -2.75 3.68
N TYR A 209 0.40 -2.79 4.98
CA TYR A 209 0.26 -1.68 5.92
C TYR A 209 1.60 -1.36 6.55
N TYR A 210 1.92 -0.07 6.64
CA TYR A 210 3.25 0.39 7.01
C TYR A 210 3.18 1.38 8.18
N GLU A 211 4.09 1.23 9.13
CA GLU A 211 4.33 2.17 10.23
C GLU A 211 5.83 2.47 10.28
N GLU A 212 6.21 3.74 10.39
CA GLU A 212 7.63 4.15 10.41
C GLU A 212 8.47 3.55 9.25
N ALA A 213 7.85 3.44 8.07
CA ALA A 213 8.40 2.82 6.87
C ALA A 213 8.70 1.30 6.95
N GLN A 214 8.22 0.62 7.99
CA GLN A 214 8.28 -0.84 8.13
C GLN A 214 6.93 -1.47 7.78
N LEU A 215 6.94 -2.60 7.07
CA LEU A 215 5.74 -3.41 6.87
C LEU A 215 5.35 -4.02 8.22
N VAL A 216 4.17 -3.71 8.73
CA VAL A 216 3.66 -4.23 10.02
C VAL A 216 2.55 -5.27 9.82
N ARG A 217 1.83 -5.20 8.70
CA ARG A 217 0.74 -6.12 8.39
C ARG A 217 0.59 -6.31 6.88
N GLN A 218 0.27 -7.52 6.46
CA GLN A 218 -0.12 -7.86 5.10
C GLN A 218 -1.41 -8.67 5.11
N GLU A 219 -2.33 -8.34 4.21
CA GLU A 219 -3.57 -9.07 4.00
C GLU A 219 -3.60 -9.59 2.56
N GLU A 220 -4.01 -10.84 2.36
CA GLU A 220 -4.05 -11.50 1.05
C GLU A 220 -5.43 -12.10 0.77
N ASP A 221 -5.94 -11.84 -0.43
CA ASP A 221 -7.11 -12.52 -0.99
C ASP A 221 -6.64 -13.67 -1.90
N LEU A 222 -6.47 -14.85 -1.30
CA LEU A 222 -5.94 -16.01 -1.99
C LEU A 222 -6.97 -16.64 -2.94
N ASN A 223 -8.26 -16.57 -2.61
CA ASN A 223 -9.34 -17.19 -3.38
C ASN A 223 -9.98 -16.26 -4.43
N GLY A 224 -9.71 -14.95 -4.38
CA GLY A 224 -10.19 -13.95 -5.33
C GLY A 224 -11.63 -13.49 -5.10
N ASP A 225 -12.20 -13.70 -3.91
CA ASP A 225 -13.59 -13.32 -3.60
C ASP A 225 -13.76 -11.84 -3.18
N GLY A 226 -12.65 -11.10 -3.11
CA GLY A 226 -12.58 -9.70 -2.70
C GLY A 226 -12.46 -9.50 -1.19
N ARG A 227 -12.33 -10.57 -0.40
CA ARG A 227 -12.10 -10.53 1.04
C ARG A 227 -10.79 -11.22 1.36
N PRO A 228 -9.86 -10.54 2.06
CA PRO A 228 -8.64 -11.21 2.50
C PRO A 228 -8.96 -12.40 3.40
N ASN A 229 -8.36 -13.54 3.09
CA ASN A 229 -8.48 -14.77 3.87
C ASN A 229 -7.18 -15.16 4.58
N ARG A 230 -6.08 -14.42 4.34
CA ARG A 230 -4.84 -14.54 5.11
C ARG A 230 -4.37 -13.19 5.60
N MET A 231 -3.98 -13.12 6.87
CA MET A 231 -3.35 -11.97 7.49
C MET A 231 -2.00 -12.35 8.08
N LEU A 232 -0.97 -11.58 7.76
CA LEU A 232 0.39 -11.74 8.27
C LEU A 232 0.75 -10.49 9.07
N TYR A 233 1.36 -10.69 10.23
CA TYR A 233 1.84 -9.62 11.10
C TYR A 233 3.36 -9.70 11.22
N PHE A 234 4.00 -8.54 11.13
CA PHE A 234 5.45 -8.44 11.01
C PHE A 234 6.06 -7.69 12.19
N ARG A 235 7.26 -8.08 12.59
CA ARG A 235 8.11 -7.38 13.55
C ARG A 235 9.55 -7.41 13.03
N ASN A 236 10.18 -6.26 12.91
CA ASN A 236 11.57 -6.14 12.40
C ASN A 236 11.79 -6.85 11.04
N GLY A 237 10.77 -6.85 10.17
CA GLY A 237 10.82 -7.51 8.86
C GLY A 237 10.54 -9.01 8.85
N GLU A 238 10.33 -9.64 10.01
CA GLU A 238 9.98 -11.07 10.11
C GLU A 238 8.50 -11.26 10.42
N VAL A 239 7.88 -12.31 9.88
CA VAL A 239 6.52 -12.71 10.25
C VAL A 239 6.57 -13.25 11.68
N VAL A 240 5.70 -12.73 12.54
CA VAL A 240 5.53 -13.18 13.93
C VAL A 240 4.20 -13.88 14.16
N LEU A 241 3.19 -13.56 13.36
CA LEU A 241 1.86 -14.15 13.45
C LEU A 241 1.24 -14.26 12.06
N ARG A 242 0.49 -15.34 11.83
CA ARG A 242 -0.37 -15.55 10.67
C ARG A 242 -1.76 -15.97 11.14
N GLU A 243 -2.78 -15.37 10.58
CA GLU A 243 -4.19 -15.78 10.72
C GLU A 243 -4.72 -16.15 9.33
N GLU A 244 -5.51 -17.21 9.24
CA GLU A 244 -6.07 -17.67 7.96
C GLU A 244 -7.47 -18.29 8.12
N ASP A 245 -8.35 -17.90 7.20
CA ASP A 245 -9.60 -18.59 6.87
C ASP A 245 -9.30 -19.51 5.67
N SER A 246 -8.66 -20.64 5.97
CA SER A 246 -8.19 -21.62 5.00
C SER A 246 -9.33 -22.35 4.30
N ARG A 247 -10.52 -22.36 4.92
CA ARG A 247 -11.73 -23.00 4.41
C ARG A 247 -12.69 -22.03 3.71
N ALA A 248 -12.39 -20.73 3.69
CA ALA A 248 -13.20 -19.66 3.11
C ALA A 248 -14.65 -19.63 3.64
N GLN A 249 -14.82 -19.80 4.96
CA GLN A 249 -16.13 -19.83 5.63
C GLN A 249 -16.45 -18.52 6.36
N GLY A 250 -15.62 -17.50 6.20
CA GLY A 250 -15.73 -16.18 6.82
C GLY A 250 -15.24 -16.13 8.27
N ARG A 251 -14.49 -17.13 8.72
CA ARG A 251 -13.95 -17.23 10.09
C ARG A 251 -12.53 -17.75 10.04
N ILE A 252 -11.66 -17.20 10.89
CA ILE A 252 -10.30 -17.71 11.05
C ILE A 252 -10.35 -19.11 11.65
N ASP A 253 -9.75 -20.06 10.94
CA ASP A 253 -9.66 -21.46 11.32
C ASP A 253 -8.22 -21.93 11.56
N LEU A 254 -7.24 -21.05 11.32
CA LEU A 254 -5.83 -21.27 11.53
C LEU A 254 -5.15 -20.00 12.06
N VAL A 255 -4.40 -20.15 13.15
CA VAL A 255 -3.51 -19.12 13.70
C VAL A 255 -2.14 -19.74 13.94
N GLU A 256 -1.08 -19.12 13.44
CA GLU A 256 0.30 -19.59 13.60
C GLU A 256 1.17 -18.48 14.16
N ALA A 257 1.99 -18.81 15.16
CA ALA A 257 2.99 -17.90 15.71
C ALA A 257 4.40 -18.36 15.34
N PHE A 258 5.26 -17.39 15.08
CA PHE A 258 6.62 -17.59 14.59
C PHE A 258 7.64 -16.87 15.49
N SER A 259 8.81 -17.47 15.65
CA SER A 259 9.96 -16.87 16.31
C SER A 259 11.21 -17.12 15.47
N HIS A 260 11.95 -16.06 15.13
CA HIS A 260 13.15 -16.13 14.29
C HIS A 260 12.92 -16.91 12.98
N GLY A 261 11.76 -16.66 12.34
CA GLY A 261 11.33 -17.33 11.11
C GLY A 261 10.86 -18.79 11.26
N GLN A 262 10.86 -19.37 12.47
CA GLN A 262 10.43 -20.74 12.71
C GLN A 262 9.03 -20.78 13.32
N LEU A 263 8.20 -21.75 12.90
CA LEU A 263 6.90 -22.01 13.51
C LEU A 263 7.11 -22.50 14.95
N VAL A 264 6.51 -21.83 15.93
CA VAL A 264 6.58 -22.20 17.35
C VAL A 264 5.25 -22.69 17.90
N LYS A 265 4.14 -22.15 17.39
CA LYS A 265 2.78 -22.55 17.77
C LYS A 265 1.84 -22.53 16.58
N ARG A 266 0.89 -23.47 16.55
CA ARG A 266 -0.25 -23.47 15.62
C ARG A 266 -1.51 -23.77 16.39
N LEU A 267 -2.51 -22.89 16.30
CA LEU A 267 -3.84 -23.10 16.84
C LEU A 267 -4.84 -23.21 15.68
N MET A 268 -5.65 -24.25 15.64
CA MET A 268 -6.55 -24.49 14.51
C MET A 268 -7.90 -25.09 14.93
N ASP A 269 -8.91 -24.87 14.09
CA ASP A 269 -10.17 -25.62 14.09
C ASP A 269 -9.93 -26.92 13.34
N SER A 270 -9.58 -27.97 14.07
CA SER A 270 -9.23 -29.26 13.51
C SER A 270 -10.48 -30.02 13.05
N LYS A 271 -11.61 -29.78 13.72
CA LYS A 271 -12.88 -30.47 13.48
C LYS A 271 -13.78 -29.76 12.45
N GLY A 272 -13.46 -28.52 12.07
CA GLY A 272 -14.31 -27.71 11.18
C GLY A 272 -15.59 -27.23 11.87
N SER A 273 -15.54 -27.05 13.19
CA SER A 273 -16.67 -26.67 14.03
C SER A 273 -16.97 -25.16 14.02
N GLY A 274 -16.06 -24.36 13.46
CA GLY A 274 -16.06 -22.91 13.53
C GLY A 274 -15.47 -22.35 14.84
N LYS A 275 -14.87 -23.19 15.67
CA LYS A 275 -14.11 -22.84 16.87
C LYS A 275 -12.72 -23.46 16.78
N LEU A 276 -11.69 -22.73 17.19
CA LEU A 276 -10.35 -23.29 17.35
C LEU A 276 -10.38 -24.33 18.48
N ASP A 277 -9.77 -25.50 18.27
CA ASP A 277 -9.88 -26.63 19.21
C ASP A 277 -8.56 -27.38 19.43
N THR A 278 -7.56 -27.21 18.57
CA THR A 278 -6.27 -27.91 18.68
C THR A 278 -5.09 -26.95 18.60
N LEU A 279 -4.24 -27.01 19.60
CA LEU A 279 -2.97 -26.29 19.70
C LEU A 279 -1.81 -27.26 19.48
N TYR A 280 -0.85 -26.91 18.63
CA TYR A 280 0.42 -27.58 18.42
C TYR A 280 1.56 -26.67 18.85
N LEU A 281 2.54 -27.20 19.56
CA LEU A 281 3.77 -26.51 19.95
C LEU A 281 4.98 -27.20 19.32
N PHE A 282 5.83 -26.37 18.73
CA PHE A 282 7.01 -26.80 18.02
C PHE A 282 8.27 -26.27 18.70
N LYS A 283 9.34 -27.05 18.63
CA LYS A 283 10.68 -26.65 19.05
C LYS A 283 11.69 -27.20 18.06
N ASP A 284 12.54 -26.31 17.55
CA ASP A 284 13.58 -26.64 16.56
C ASP A 284 13.02 -27.37 15.32
N GLY A 285 11.79 -27.02 14.91
CA GLY A 285 11.08 -27.63 13.79
C GLY A 285 10.32 -28.94 14.10
N SER A 286 10.49 -29.52 15.29
CA SER A 286 9.80 -30.75 15.71
C SER A 286 8.57 -30.45 16.54
N LEU A 287 7.49 -31.21 16.33
CA LEU A 287 6.31 -31.20 17.21
C LEU A 287 6.70 -31.80 18.57
N ILE A 288 6.48 -31.05 19.65
CA ILE A 288 6.81 -31.50 21.01
C ILE A 288 5.58 -31.65 21.90
N ARG A 289 4.51 -30.91 21.61
CA ARG A 289 3.28 -30.92 22.40
C ARG A 289 2.07 -30.58 21.56
N GLU A 290 0.95 -31.22 21.84
CA GLU A 290 -0.35 -30.95 21.24
C GLU A 290 -1.40 -30.87 22.37
N GLU A 291 -2.32 -29.91 22.32
CA GLU A 291 -3.42 -29.75 23.28
C GLU A 291 -4.75 -29.67 22.52
N LYS A 292 -5.80 -30.32 23.04
CA LYS A 292 -7.11 -30.45 22.39
C LYS A 292 -8.26 -30.16 23.33
N ASP A 293 -9.21 -29.38 22.83
CA ASP A 293 -10.56 -29.23 23.35
C ASP A 293 -11.40 -30.35 22.70
N THR A 294 -11.42 -31.51 23.36
CA THR A 294 -12.07 -32.70 22.83
C THR A 294 -13.57 -32.62 23.00
N ASP A 295 -14.08 -31.93 24.02
CA ASP A 295 -15.50 -31.86 24.36
C ASP A 295 -16.22 -30.56 23.92
N GLY A 296 -15.47 -29.55 23.48
CA GLY A 296 -15.94 -28.31 22.86
C GLY A 296 -16.32 -27.20 23.84
N ASP A 297 -15.91 -27.29 25.11
CA ASP A 297 -16.26 -26.34 26.16
C ASP A 297 -15.38 -25.06 26.16
N GLY A 298 -14.32 -25.03 25.35
CA GLY A 298 -13.39 -23.92 25.21
C GLY A 298 -12.12 -24.03 26.06
N TYR A 299 -11.98 -25.08 26.85
CA TYR A 299 -10.76 -25.46 27.54
C TYR A 299 -10.13 -26.68 26.89
N PHE A 300 -8.81 -26.74 26.90
CA PHE A 300 -8.14 -27.97 26.51
C PHE A 300 -8.38 -29.01 27.61
N ASP A 301 -8.58 -30.27 27.24
CA ASP A 301 -8.80 -31.39 28.16
C ASP A 301 -7.89 -32.59 27.87
N LEU A 302 -7.14 -32.53 26.77
CA LEU A 302 -6.15 -33.54 26.38
C LEU A 302 -4.85 -32.86 25.97
N ARG A 303 -3.73 -33.27 26.55
CA ARG A 303 -2.37 -32.83 26.20
C ARG A 303 -1.50 -34.03 25.85
N ILE A 304 -0.89 -34.01 24.67
CA ILE A 304 -0.06 -35.09 24.12
C ILE A 304 1.38 -34.57 23.99
N PHE A 305 2.35 -35.38 24.39
CA PHE A 305 3.77 -35.07 24.31
C PHE A 305 4.48 -36.00 23.34
N TYR A 306 5.40 -35.41 22.58
CA TYR A 306 6.14 -36.08 21.53
C TYR A 306 7.65 -36.03 21.79
N GLU A 307 8.33 -37.15 21.57
CA GLU A 307 9.80 -37.24 21.47
C GLU A 307 10.16 -38.05 20.24
N ASN A 308 11.09 -37.55 19.42
CA ASN A 308 11.48 -38.19 18.16
C ASN A 308 10.27 -38.59 17.28
N GLU A 309 9.28 -37.68 17.18
CA GLU A 309 8.03 -37.85 16.43
C GLU A 309 7.10 -38.98 16.93
N GLN A 310 7.38 -39.56 18.10
CA GLN A 310 6.54 -40.56 18.74
C GLN A 310 5.85 -40.00 19.96
N VAL A 311 4.59 -40.39 20.18
CA VAL A 311 3.88 -40.09 21.42
C VAL A 311 4.59 -40.81 22.56
N VAL A 312 4.99 -40.06 23.58
CA VAL A 312 5.59 -40.61 24.80
C VAL A 312 4.66 -40.50 25.99
N ARG A 313 3.74 -39.54 25.98
CA ARG A 313 2.83 -39.28 27.11
C ARG A 313 1.57 -38.54 26.68
N ASN A 314 0.45 -38.91 27.28
CA ASN A 314 -0.78 -38.12 27.29
C ASN A 314 -1.14 -37.72 28.73
N GLU A 315 -1.73 -36.55 28.88
CA GLU A 315 -2.36 -36.03 30.08
C GLU A 315 -3.81 -35.67 29.72
N ALA A 316 -4.78 -36.02 30.57
CA ALA A 316 -6.18 -35.67 30.35
C ALA A 316 -6.87 -35.16 31.63
N ASP A 317 -7.83 -34.27 31.44
CA ASP A 317 -8.83 -33.84 32.42
C ASP A 317 -10.15 -34.54 32.06
N THR A 318 -10.62 -35.45 32.90
CA THR A 318 -11.85 -36.20 32.67
C THR A 318 -13.02 -35.68 33.49
N ASN A 319 -12.77 -34.78 34.45
CA ASN A 319 -13.77 -34.26 35.39
C ASN A 319 -14.14 -32.77 35.17
N ARG A 320 -13.43 -32.08 34.26
CA ARG A 320 -13.59 -30.66 33.88
C ARG A 320 -13.20 -29.65 34.98
N ASP A 321 -12.24 -30.00 35.84
CA ASP A 321 -11.72 -29.07 36.84
C ASP A 321 -10.45 -28.31 36.37
N ARG A 322 -9.99 -28.61 35.14
CA ARG A 322 -8.80 -28.11 34.43
C ARG A 322 -7.48 -28.65 34.97
N ARG A 323 -7.52 -29.66 35.83
CA ARG A 323 -6.33 -30.37 36.32
C ARG A 323 -6.25 -31.72 35.63
N VAL A 324 -5.03 -32.22 35.53
CA VAL A 324 -4.82 -33.55 34.97
C VAL A 324 -5.27 -34.57 36.02
N ASP A 325 -6.10 -35.52 35.61
CA ASP A 325 -6.51 -36.67 36.41
C ASP A 325 -6.15 -38.02 35.77
N VAL A 326 -5.68 -38.02 34.52
CA VAL A 326 -5.14 -39.20 33.84
C VAL A 326 -3.79 -38.90 33.19
N TRP A 327 -2.79 -39.75 33.43
CA TRP A 327 -1.48 -39.75 32.77
C TRP A 327 -1.22 -41.08 32.07
N ALA A 328 -1.13 -41.10 30.76
CA ALA A 328 -0.82 -42.31 29.97
C ALA A 328 0.59 -42.23 29.38
N PHE A 329 1.39 -43.30 29.48
CA PHE A 329 2.78 -43.37 29.05
C PHE A 329 2.96 -44.41 27.96
N TYR A 330 3.71 -44.05 26.93
CA TYR A 330 3.90 -44.85 25.73
C TYR A 330 5.37 -45.21 25.53
N LYS A 331 5.61 -46.39 24.99
CA LYS A 331 6.93 -46.86 24.56
C LYS A 331 6.79 -47.61 23.25
N ASP A 332 7.61 -47.24 22.26
CA ASP A 332 7.56 -47.82 20.91
C ASP A 332 6.14 -47.80 20.30
N GLY A 333 5.41 -46.70 20.54
CA GLY A 333 4.03 -46.51 20.08
C GLY A 333 2.95 -47.29 20.84
N LYS A 334 3.30 -48.04 21.89
CA LYS A 334 2.35 -48.83 22.69
C LYS A 334 2.16 -48.22 24.07
N LEU A 335 0.91 -48.19 24.56
CA LEU A 335 0.60 -47.83 25.94
C LEU A 335 1.25 -48.87 26.88
N VAL A 336 2.04 -48.40 27.84
CA VAL A 336 2.75 -49.26 28.82
C VAL A 336 2.35 -48.99 30.26
N ARG A 337 1.89 -47.77 30.58
CA ARG A 337 1.44 -47.38 31.91
C ARG A 337 0.36 -46.30 31.84
N GLN A 338 -0.61 -46.35 32.74
CA GLN A 338 -1.56 -45.27 32.98
C GLN A 338 -1.68 -45.02 34.49
N ASP A 339 -1.53 -43.77 34.91
CA ASP A 339 -1.71 -43.34 36.29
C ASP A 339 -2.99 -42.48 36.35
N GLU A 340 -3.80 -42.64 37.39
CA GLU A 340 -5.10 -41.95 37.53
C GLU A 340 -5.32 -41.37 38.94
N ASP A 341 -5.93 -40.19 38.98
CA ASP A 341 -6.46 -39.53 40.17
C ASP A 341 -7.99 -39.70 40.22
N LEU A 342 -8.45 -40.82 40.79
CA LEU A 342 -9.85 -41.18 40.89
C LEU A 342 -10.62 -40.36 41.95
N ASN A 343 -9.91 -39.65 42.83
CA ASN A 343 -10.51 -38.85 43.91
C ASN A 343 -10.36 -37.34 43.68
N PHE A 344 -9.69 -36.94 42.59
CA PHE A 344 -9.53 -35.58 42.09
C PHE A 344 -8.84 -34.64 43.09
N ASN A 345 -7.88 -35.15 43.87
CA ASN A 345 -7.10 -34.37 44.83
C ASN A 345 -5.78 -33.82 44.26
N GLY A 346 -5.46 -34.12 43.00
CA GLY A 346 -4.23 -33.80 42.29
C GLY A 346 -3.12 -34.84 42.43
N ARG A 347 -3.40 -36.02 43.00
CA ARG A 347 -2.42 -37.08 43.28
C ARG A 347 -2.88 -38.41 42.70
N ILE A 348 -1.91 -39.26 42.38
CA ILE A 348 -2.18 -40.58 41.79
C ILE A 348 -2.75 -41.52 42.86
N SER A 349 -3.94 -42.05 42.58
CA SER A 349 -4.65 -43.02 43.41
C SER A 349 -4.68 -44.44 42.81
N ALA A 350 -4.45 -44.55 41.50
CA ALA A 350 -4.41 -45.84 40.79
C ALA A 350 -3.34 -45.84 39.69
N ARG A 351 -2.76 -47.01 39.43
CA ARG A 351 -1.74 -47.22 38.40
C ARG A 351 -1.98 -48.54 37.68
N TYR A 352 -2.00 -48.50 36.36
CA TYR A 352 -2.25 -49.62 35.47
C TYR A 352 -1.03 -49.85 34.57
N TYR A 353 -0.62 -51.10 34.39
CA TYR A 353 0.44 -51.49 33.47
C TYR A 353 -0.11 -52.32 32.33
N PHE A 354 0.37 -52.06 31.12
CA PHE A 354 -0.17 -52.66 29.90
C PHE A 354 0.89 -53.49 29.17
N LYS A 355 0.45 -54.58 28.56
CA LYS A 355 1.23 -55.34 27.57
C LYS A 355 0.30 -55.74 26.44
N ASP A 356 0.68 -55.37 25.21
CA ASP A 356 -0.09 -55.63 23.99
C ASP A 356 -1.58 -55.23 24.11
N GLY A 357 -1.83 -54.06 24.71
CA GLY A 357 -3.16 -53.46 24.85
C GLY A 357 -4.00 -53.99 26.01
N THR A 358 -3.50 -54.96 26.79
CA THR A 358 -4.22 -55.53 27.94
C THR A 358 -3.57 -55.09 29.25
N VAL A 359 -4.38 -54.80 30.27
CA VAL A 359 -3.90 -54.54 31.64
C VAL A 359 -3.31 -55.84 32.22
N ILE A 360 -2.03 -55.81 32.56
CA ILE A 360 -1.32 -56.94 33.18
C ILE A 360 -1.12 -56.76 34.69
N LYS A 361 -1.26 -55.53 35.19
CA LYS A 361 -1.13 -55.21 36.61
C LYS A 361 -1.89 -53.92 36.92
N GLU A 362 -2.60 -53.95 38.04
CA GLU A 362 -3.25 -52.79 38.66
C GLU A 362 -2.68 -52.62 40.06
N GLU A 363 -2.37 -51.39 40.43
CA GLU A 363 -1.91 -51.00 41.76
C GLU A 363 -2.79 -49.85 42.27
N LYS A 364 -3.36 -50.03 43.46
CA LYS A 364 -3.90 -48.91 44.22
C LYS A 364 -2.75 -48.20 44.92
N VAL A 365 -2.68 -46.90 44.72
CA VAL A 365 -1.59 -46.05 45.16
C VAL A 365 -2.11 -45.09 46.22
N ALA A 366 -1.35 -44.86 47.28
CA ALA A 366 -1.76 -44.01 48.41
C ALA A 366 -1.46 -42.53 48.12
N ASP A 367 -2.19 -41.93 47.17
CA ASP A 367 -2.09 -40.51 46.79
C ASP A 367 -0.63 -40.06 46.52
N GLU A 368 0.04 -40.74 45.58
CA GLU A 368 1.41 -40.41 45.17
C GLU A 368 1.46 -39.11 44.35
N GLU A 369 2.53 -38.33 44.49
CA GLU A 369 2.78 -37.21 43.58
C GLU A 369 2.93 -37.71 42.14
N PRO A 370 2.37 -37.00 41.14
CA PRO A 370 2.64 -37.31 39.76
C PRO A 370 4.13 -37.19 39.45
N TRP A 371 4.63 -38.09 38.61
CA TRP A 371 6.06 -38.20 38.28
C TRP A 371 6.67 -36.89 37.76
N MET A 372 5.85 -36.03 37.14
CA MET A 372 6.18 -34.65 36.86
C MET A 372 4.99 -33.76 37.22
N PRO A 373 5.22 -32.53 37.72
CA PRO A 373 4.15 -31.57 37.91
C PRO A 373 3.50 -31.26 36.55
N SER A 374 2.20 -31.46 36.47
CA SER A 374 1.41 -31.11 35.28
C SER A 374 0.83 -29.71 35.42
N GLU A 375 0.96 -28.91 34.37
CA GLU A 375 0.30 -27.61 34.30
C GLU A 375 -1.22 -27.81 34.13
N SER A 376 -2.01 -26.97 34.81
CA SER A 376 -3.45 -26.88 34.53
C SER A 376 -3.70 -26.54 33.08
N PHE A 377 -4.81 -27.03 32.53
CA PHE A 377 -5.21 -26.70 31.18
C PHE A 377 -5.67 -25.24 31.08
N SER A 378 -5.18 -24.54 30.06
CA SER A 378 -5.63 -23.20 29.71
C SER A 378 -6.83 -23.25 28.77
N SER A 379 -7.55 -22.14 28.67
CA SER A 379 -8.55 -22.00 27.62
C SER A 379 -7.90 -21.75 26.25
N VAL A 380 -8.63 -22.13 25.19
CA VAL A 380 -8.28 -21.79 23.80
C VAL A 380 -8.10 -20.27 23.64
N GLN A 381 -8.98 -19.48 24.27
CA GLN A 381 -8.96 -18.03 24.16
C GLN A 381 -7.77 -17.39 24.87
N GLU A 382 -7.36 -17.92 26.02
CA GLU A 382 -6.15 -17.46 26.71
C GLU A 382 -4.91 -17.70 25.85
N GLU A 383 -4.82 -18.86 25.21
CA GLU A 383 -3.67 -19.16 24.35
C GLU A 383 -3.65 -18.28 23.09
N LEU A 384 -4.81 -18.08 22.45
CA LEU A 384 -4.93 -17.13 21.34
C LEU A 384 -4.50 -15.72 21.76
N ASN A 385 -4.93 -15.25 22.93
CA ASN A 385 -4.53 -13.95 23.46
C ASN A 385 -3.01 -13.86 23.70
N ARG A 386 -2.38 -14.93 24.20
CA ARG A 386 -0.91 -14.98 24.36
C ARG A 386 -0.21 -14.86 23.02
N MET A 387 -0.62 -15.66 22.02
CA MET A 387 -0.08 -15.60 20.66
C MET A 387 -0.21 -14.19 20.05
N MET A 388 -1.34 -13.51 20.25
CA MET A 388 -1.55 -12.14 19.76
C MET A 388 -0.77 -11.09 20.55
N SER A 389 -0.56 -11.27 21.86
CA SER A 389 0.19 -10.33 22.70
C SER A 389 1.67 -10.22 22.31
N GLU A 390 2.20 -11.26 21.68
CA GLU A 390 3.54 -11.30 21.10
C GLU A 390 3.64 -10.51 19.77
N VAL A 391 2.60 -9.79 19.35
CA VAL A 391 2.63 -8.80 18.26
C VAL A 391 2.66 -7.38 18.86
N PRO A 392 3.74 -6.59 18.70
CA PRO A 392 3.82 -5.24 19.25
C PRO A 392 3.02 -4.30 18.34
N GLY A 393 2.49 -3.21 18.89
CA GLY A 393 1.69 -2.27 18.10
C GLY A 393 0.23 -2.68 17.94
N SER A 394 -0.22 -3.75 18.59
CA SER A 394 -1.65 -3.93 18.84
C SER A 394 -2.13 -2.87 19.85
N ARG A 395 -2.35 -1.63 19.37
CA ARG A 395 -3.75 -1.20 19.44
C ARG A 395 -4.47 -2.37 18.83
N LEU A 396 -5.13 -3.20 19.66
CA LEU A 396 -6.18 -4.10 19.21
C LEU A 396 -6.85 -3.27 18.13
N ALA A 397 -6.54 -3.55 16.87
CA ALA A 397 -7.12 -2.80 15.81
C ALA A 397 -8.52 -3.29 16.01
N LYS A 398 -9.35 -2.43 16.66
CA LYS A 398 -10.79 -2.37 16.46
C LYS A 398 -10.90 -2.93 15.07
N ARG A 399 -11.46 -4.14 14.90
CA ARG A 399 -11.89 -4.65 13.59
C ARG A 399 -12.27 -3.38 12.88
N ILE A 400 -11.41 -2.88 11.98
CA ILE A 400 -11.58 -1.50 11.55
C ILE A 400 -12.87 -1.68 10.82
N ALA A 401 -13.92 -1.13 11.43
CA ALA A 401 -15.23 -1.17 10.86
C ALA A 401 -14.95 -0.78 9.43
N ILE A 402 -15.38 -1.63 8.51
CA ILE A 402 -15.48 -1.24 7.11
C ILE A 402 -16.49 -0.10 7.16
N ASN A 403 -16.01 1.08 7.55
CA ASN A 403 -16.59 2.34 7.29
C ASN A 403 -16.43 2.40 5.79
N LYS A 404 -17.48 1.93 5.12
CA LYS A 404 -17.91 2.54 3.89
C LYS A 404 -17.86 4.05 4.14
N GLU A 405 -16.83 4.69 3.62
CA GLU A 405 -16.93 6.11 3.32
C GLU A 405 -17.75 6.26 2.02
N PRO A 406 -18.41 7.42 1.86
CA PRO A 406 -19.84 7.55 1.54
C PRO A 406 -20.29 7.07 0.16
#